data_AF-A0A3N4JHS5-F1
#
_entry.id   AF-A0A3N4JHS5-F1
#
_cell.length_a   1.000
_cell.length_b   1.000
_cell.length_c   1.000
_cell.angle_alpha   90.00
_cell.angle_beta   90.00
_cell.angle_gamma   90.00
#
_symmetry.space_group_name_H-M   'P 1'
#
loop_
_entity.id
_entity.type
_entity.pdbx_description
1 polymer ?
#
loop_
_entity_poly.entity_id
_entity_poly.type
_entity_poly.pdbx_seq_one_letter_code
_entity_poly.pdbx_strand_id
1 'polypeptide(L)'
;MMGHTSGAAEIPLEMHCAILTLHLFTDKTWTEISECLHVHPDSAHHLCKRAKEYASDPNDFRDLFAVLQSFDHLGPPEVILEDSEKSLALKSASQDNGLRGYQKPFPQIAKELGIQAACSTIE
;
A
#
# COMPACT_ATOMS: atom_id res chain seq x y z
N MET A 1 1.47 13.31 31.49
CA MET A 1 0.25 12.84 30.81
C MET A 1 0.59 12.66 29.34
N MET A 2 0.99 11.46 28.94
CA MET A 2 1.27 11.13 27.53
C MET A 2 0.01 10.47 26.97
N GLY A 3 -0.68 11.20 26.08
CA GLY A 3 -1.76 10.64 25.29
C GLY A 3 -1.15 9.75 24.22
N HIS A 4 -1.30 8.43 24.39
CA HIS A 4 -1.07 7.48 23.32
C HIS A 4 -2.23 7.62 22.34
N THR A 5 -2.04 8.36 21.26
CA THR A 5 -2.88 8.22 20.07
C THR A 5 -2.63 6.82 19.54
N SER A 6 -3.56 5.90 19.82
CA SER A 6 -3.59 4.59 19.18
C SER A 6 -3.65 4.83 17.68
N GLY A 7 -2.52 4.65 16.99
CA GLY A 7 -2.48 4.62 15.54
C GLY A 7 -3.50 3.59 15.07
N ALA A 8 -4.26 3.94 14.03
CA ALA A 8 -5.29 3.09 13.44
C ALA A 8 -4.76 1.65 13.34
N ALA A 9 -5.30 0.76 14.17
CA ALA A 9 -4.90 -0.63 14.18
C ALA A 9 -5.19 -1.16 12.78
N GLU A 10 -4.11 -1.48 12.07
CA GLU A 10 -4.15 -2.16 10.79
C GLU A 10 -5.01 -3.42 10.99
N ILE A 11 -6.07 -3.55 10.19
CA ILE A 11 -6.97 -4.68 10.30
C ILE A 11 -6.11 -5.93 10.05
N PRO A 12 -6.08 -6.92 10.97
CA PRO A 12 -5.24 -8.10 10.78
C PRO A 12 -5.57 -8.83 9.48
N LEU A 13 -4.57 -9.45 8.85
CA LEU A 13 -4.75 -10.19 7.60
C LEU A 13 -5.83 -11.29 7.72
N GLU A 14 -6.01 -11.88 8.89
CA GLU A 14 -7.08 -12.84 9.18
C GLU A 14 -8.46 -12.21 9.01
N MET A 15 -8.60 -10.94 9.42
CA MET A 15 -9.83 -10.17 9.26
C MET A 15 -10.04 -9.77 7.80
N HIS A 16 -8.97 -9.49 7.04
CA HIS A 16 -9.06 -9.29 5.59
C HIS A 16 -9.63 -10.52 4.88
N CYS A 17 -9.14 -11.72 5.25
CA CYS A 17 -9.63 -13.00 4.73
C CYS A 17 -11.12 -13.23 5.07
N ALA A 18 -11.50 -12.97 6.32
CA ALA A 18 -12.89 -13.14 6.77
C ALA A 18 -13.84 -12.18 6.03
N ILE A 19 -13.47 -10.91 5.87
CA ILE A 19 -14.25 -9.91 5.12
C ILE A 19 -14.44 -10.37 3.67
N LEU A 20 -13.37 -10.77 2.98
CA LEU A 20 -13.44 -11.24 1.59
C LEU A 20 -14.32 -12.49 1.46
N THR A 21 -14.17 -13.45 2.38
CA THR A 21 -14.94 -14.70 2.35
C THR A 21 -16.43 -14.44 2.51
N LEU A 22 -16.81 -13.61 3.48
CA LEU A 22 -18.22 -13.25 3.68
C LEU A 22 -18.75 -12.46 2.48
N HIS A 23 -17.97 -11.55 1.91
CA HIS A 23 -18.41 -10.75 0.77
C HIS A 23 -18.57 -11.55 -0.53
N LEU A 24 -17.70 -12.54 -0.79
CA LEU A 24 -17.70 -13.29 -2.05
C LEU A 24 -18.61 -14.52 -2.03
N PHE A 25 -18.76 -15.18 -0.88
CA PHE A 25 -19.45 -16.47 -0.79
C PHE A 25 -20.78 -16.39 -0.04
N THR A 26 -21.20 -15.20 0.40
CA THR A 26 -22.49 -15.01 1.06
C THR A 26 -23.19 -13.77 0.53
N ASP A 27 -24.52 -13.75 0.60
CA ASP A 27 -25.33 -12.58 0.20
C ASP A 27 -25.43 -11.52 1.34
N LYS A 28 -24.42 -11.45 2.21
CA LYS A 28 -24.43 -10.51 3.35
C LYS A 28 -24.14 -9.08 2.90
N THR A 29 -24.87 -8.15 3.48
CA THR A 29 -24.61 -6.72 3.37
C THR A 29 -23.38 -6.31 4.18
N TRP A 30 -22.80 -5.15 3.88
CA TRP A 30 -21.68 -4.58 4.64
C TRP A 30 -22.00 -4.37 6.11
N THR A 31 -23.25 -4.04 6.44
CA THR A 31 -23.72 -3.91 7.83
C THR A 31 -23.69 -5.25 8.55
N GLU A 32 -24.16 -6.32 7.91
CA GLU A 32 -24.12 -7.67 8.49
C GLU A 32 -22.68 -8.18 8.64
N ILE A 33 -21.79 -7.90 7.67
CA ILE A 33 -20.36 -8.23 7.77
C ILE A 33 -19.72 -7.45 8.93
N SER A 34 -20.04 -6.16 9.06
CA SER A 34 -19.61 -5.30 10.16
C SER A 34 -20.04 -5.86 11.51
N GLU A 35 -21.29 -6.27 11.66
CA GLU A 35 -21.80 -6.91 12.88
C GLU A 35 -21.12 -8.25 13.16
N CYS A 36 -20.88 -9.07 12.15
CA CYS A 36 -20.24 -10.38 12.31
C CYS A 36 -18.77 -10.27 12.75
N LEU A 37 -18.04 -9.29 12.21
CA LEU A 37 -16.61 -9.17 12.39
C LEU A 37 -16.20 -8.01 13.31
N HIS A 38 -17.17 -7.25 13.83
CA HIS A 38 -16.92 -6.05 14.64
C HIS A 38 -15.97 -5.04 13.97
N VAL A 39 -16.05 -4.93 12.64
CA VAL A 39 -15.27 -3.98 11.83
C VAL A 39 -16.17 -2.88 11.29
N HIS A 40 -15.64 -1.66 11.13
CA HIS A 40 -16.44 -0.59 10.55
C HIS A 40 -16.85 -0.93 9.10
N PRO A 41 -18.12 -0.74 8.69
CA PRO A 41 -18.60 -1.16 7.38
C PRO A 41 -17.85 -0.48 6.24
N ASP A 42 -17.54 0.82 6.37
CA ASP A 42 -16.76 1.55 5.36
C ASP A 42 -15.33 1.02 5.22
N SER A 43 -14.72 0.53 6.31
CA SER A 43 -13.38 -0.04 6.26
C SER A 43 -13.39 -1.37 5.50
N ALA A 44 -14.36 -2.24 5.77
CA ALA A 44 -14.55 -3.49 5.04
C ALA A 44 -14.85 -3.25 3.55
N HIS A 45 -15.69 -2.27 3.26
CA HIS A 45 -16.01 -1.88 1.88
C HIS A 45 -14.80 -1.31 1.15
N HIS A 46 -14.06 -0.37 1.74
CA HIS A 46 -12.85 0.21 1.15
C HIS A 46 -11.78 -0.85 0.88
N LEU A 47 -11.59 -1.77 1.81
CA LEU A 47 -10.68 -2.89 1.65
C LEU A 47 -11.04 -3.75 0.43
N CYS A 48 -12.31 -4.15 0.32
CA CYS A 48 -12.77 -4.98 -0.81
C CYS A 48 -12.69 -4.22 -2.13
N LYS A 49 -13.05 -2.94 -2.13
CA LYS A 49 -12.95 -2.07 -3.31
C LYS A 49 -11.50 -1.98 -3.78
N ARG A 50 -10.57 -1.70 -2.86
CA ARG A 50 -9.14 -1.61 -3.15
C ARG A 50 -8.60 -2.95 -3.66
N ALA A 51 -8.98 -4.08 -3.05
CA ALA A 51 -8.57 -5.40 -3.54
C ALA A 51 -8.97 -5.61 -5.02
N LYS A 52 -10.21 -5.26 -5.37
CA LYS A 52 -10.74 -5.39 -6.74
C LYS A 52 -10.07 -4.48 -7.77
N GLU A 53 -9.57 -3.32 -7.36
CA GLU A 53 -8.87 -2.39 -8.25
C GLU A 53 -7.50 -2.92 -8.72
N TYR A 54 -6.84 -3.76 -7.90
CA TYR A 54 -5.51 -4.29 -8.20
C TYR A 54 -5.49 -5.80 -8.51
N ALA A 55 -6.60 -6.52 -8.32
CA ALA A 55 -6.69 -7.94 -8.61
C ALA A 55 -6.70 -8.22 -10.12
N SER A 56 -6.13 -9.35 -10.52
CA SER A 56 -6.19 -9.81 -11.92
C SER A 56 -7.60 -10.25 -12.28
N ASP A 57 -8.25 -11.02 -11.41
CA ASP A 57 -9.70 -11.28 -11.42
C ASP A 57 -10.37 -10.68 -10.16
N PRO A 58 -11.29 -9.71 -10.30
CA PRO A 58 -11.98 -9.07 -9.17
C PRO A 58 -13.06 -9.96 -8.51
N ASN A 59 -13.26 -11.19 -9.00
CA ASN A 59 -14.18 -12.17 -8.41
C ASN A 59 -13.45 -13.42 -7.90
N ASP A 60 -12.16 -13.59 -8.20
CA ASP A 60 -11.38 -14.69 -7.66
C ASP A 60 -10.86 -14.35 -6.26
N PHE A 61 -11.14 -15.24 -5.29
CA PHE A 61 -10.72 -15.03 -3.91
C PHE A 61 -9.19 -14.98 -3.78
N ARG A 62 -8.45 -15.81 -4.52
CA ARG A 62 -6.99 -15.92 -4.38
C ARG A 62 -6.32 -14.67 -4.92
N ASP A 63 -6.80 -14.14 -6.04
CA ASP A 63 -6.32 -12.89 -6.61
C ASP A 63 -6.59 -11.70 -5.67
N LEU A 64 -7.80 -11.62 -5.12
CA LEU A 64 -8.15 -10.57 -4.16
C LEU A 64 -7.32 -10.67 -2.87
N PHE A 65 -7.13 -11.88 -2.35
CA PHE A 65 -6.36 -12.10 -1.13
C PHE A 65 -4.86 -11.82 -1.33
N ALA A 66 -4.29 -12.18 -2.48
CA ALA A 66 -2.90 -11.88 -2.82
C ALA A 66 -2.63 -10.37 -2.86
N VAL A 67 -3.58 -9.58 -3.38
CA VAL A 67 -3.51 -8.11 -3.33
C VAL A 67 -3.50 -7.62 -1.89
N LEU A 68 -4.39 -8.12 -1.03
CA LEU A 68 -4.46 -7.68 0.36
C LEU A 68 -3.23 -8.07 1.18
N GLN A 69 -2.65 -9.24 0.92
CA GLN A 69 -1.37 -9.65 1.50
C GLN A 69 -0.24 -8.68 1.14
N SER A 70 -0.24 -8.16 -0.09
CA SER A 70 0.79 -7.19 -0.52
C SER A 70 0.71 -5.85 0.23
N PHE A 71 -0.46 -5.50 0.78
CA PHE A 71 -0.63 -4.28 1.59
C PHE A 71 -0.14 -4.43 3.03
N ASP A 72 -0.19 -5.65 3.59
CA ASP A 72 0.27 -5.98 4.94
C ASP A 72 1.81 -5.84 5.11
N HIS A 73 2.53 -5.61 4.01
CA HIS A 73 3.99 -5.44 3.98
C HIS A 73 4.41 -3.99 3.73
N LEU A 74 3.46 -3.08 3.53
CA LEU A 74 3.73 -1.65 3.44
C LEU A 74 3.81 -1.07 4.85
N GLY A 75 4.84 -1.46 5.59
CA GLY A 75 5.29 -0.69 6.74
C GLY A 75 5.48 0.79 6.35
N PRO A 76 5.52 1.71 7.33
CA PRO A 76 5.69 3.13 7.05
C PRO A 76 6.87 3.31 6.07
N PRO A 77 6.68 4.04 4.96
CA PRO A 77 7.72 4.17 3.94
C PRO A 77 9.03 4.59 4.61
N GLU A 78 10.11 3.87 4.30
CA GLU A 78 11.44 4.15 4.84
C GLU A 78 11.76 5.62 4.50
N VAL A 79 11.77 6.48 5.52
CA VAL A 79 12.09 7.89 5.35
C VAL A 79 13.57 7.95 4.98
N ILE A 80 13.87 8.22 3.70
CA ILE A 80 15.25 8.48 3.27
C ILE A 80 15.65 9.80 3.91
N LEU A 81 16.51 9.75 4.92
CA LEU A 81 17.11 10.93 5.52
C LEU A 81 17.89 11.72 4.45
N GLU A 82 17.72 13.04 4.44
CA GLU A 82 18.20 13.96 3.39
C GLU A 82 19.72 13.90 3.15
N ASP A 83 20.49 13.45 4.15
CA ASP A 83 21.95 13.30 4.11
C ASP A 83 22.42 11.84 4.06
N SER A 84 21.51 10.87 3.91
CA SER A 84 21.88 9.47 3.78
C SER A 84 22.61 9.22 2.45
N GLU A 85 23.44 8.18 2.43
CA GLU A 85 24.13 7.70 1.22
C GLU A 85 23.15 7.47 0.05
N LYS A 86 21.91 7.02 0.35
CA LYS A 86 20.82 6.86 -0.62
C LYS A 86 20.37 8.19 -1.23
N SER A 87 20.27 9.26 -0.43
CA SER A 87 19.92 10.62 -0.89
C SER A 87 21.04 11.23 -1.75
N LEU A 88 22.30 11.06 -1.34
CA LEU A 88 23.45 11.51 -2.12
C LEU A 88 23.56 10.79 -3.46
N ALA A 89 23.35 9.47 -3.49
CA ALA A 89 23.33 8.69 -4.73
C ALA A 89 22.23 9.15 -5.71
N LEU A 90 21.04 9.46 -5.20
CA LEU A 90 19.93 10.02 -5.99
C LEU A 90 20.29 11.41 -6.56
N LYS A 91 20.87 12.30 -5.75
CA LYS A 91 21.29 13.64 -6.19
C LYS A 91 22.39 13.56 -7.25
N SER A 92 23.39 12.70 -7.07
CA SER A 92 24.47 12.51 -8.04
C SER A 92 23.98 11.90 -9.36
N ALA A 93 23.10 10.89 -9.31
CA ALA A 93 22.54 10.26 -10.52
C ALA A 93 21.64 11.21 -11.35
N SER A 94 20.97 12.15 -10.69
CA SER A 94 20.19 13.20 -11.36
C SER A 94 21.09 14.21 -12.10
N GLN A 95 22.28 14.48 -11.55
CA GLN A 95 23.21 15.48 -12.09
C GLN A 95 24.17 14.92 -13.16
N ASP A 96 24.44 13.62 -13.18
CA ASP A 96 25.41 12.99 -14.10
C ASP A 96 24.86 12.71 -15.52
N ASN A 97 23.63 13.11 -15.83
CA ASN A 97 23.06 13.02 -17.17
C ASN A 97 23.57 14.16 -18.08
N GLY A 98 24.89 14.17 -18.30
CA GLY A 98 25.51 14.85 -19.40
C GLY A 98 25.12 14.20 -20.74
N LEU A 99 24.60 15.01 -21.65
CA LEU A 99 24.31 14.75 -23.08
C LEU A 99 22.91 14.16 -23.40
N ARG A 100 22.10 15.03 -24.00
CA ARG A 100 20.72 14.86 -24.53
C ARG A 100 19.60 14.96 -23.50
N GLY A 101 19.23 16.19 -23.14
CA GLY A 101 17.86 16.75 -23.15
C GLY A 101 16.66 15.97 -22.57
N TYR A 102 16.86 14.80 -21.97
CA TYR A 102 15.86 13.96 -21.36
C TYR A 102 16.24 13.83 -19.89
N GLN A 103 15.62 14.65 -19.05
CA GLN A 103 15.61 14.42 -17.62
C GLN A 103 14.81 13.13 -17.39
N LYS A 104 15.49 12.06 -16.97
CA LYS A 104 14.79 10.86 -16.48
C LYS A 104 14.02 11.27 -15.22
N PRO A 105 12.72 10.99 -15.12
CA PRO A 105 11.97 11.30 -13.92
C PRO A 105 12.51 10.45 -12.77
N PHE A 106 12.68 11.05 -11.59
CA PHE A 106 13.27 10.42 -10.42
C PHE A 106 12.66 9.05 -10.02
N PRO A 107 11.36 8.75 -10.20
CA PRO A 107 10.83 7.40 -9.99
C PRO A 107 11.53 6.31 -10.83
N GLN A 108 11.98 6.66 -12.03
CA GLN A 108 12.71 5.76 -12.91
C GLN A 108 14.15 5.54 -12.40
N ILE A 109 14.78 6.59 -11.88
CA ILE A 109 16.12 6.52 -11.26
C ILE A 109 16.05 5.68 -9.96
N ALA A 110 15.04 5.91 -9.13
CA ALA A 110 14.83 5.15 -7.89
C ALA A 110 14.67 3.65 -8.17
N LYS A 111 13.91 3.30 -9.22
CA LYS A 111 13.77 1.91 -9.67
C LYS A 111 15.08 1.31 -10.20
N GLU A 112 15.87 2.07 -10.96
CA GLU A 112 17.21 1.63 -11.44
C GLU A 112 18.19 1.40 -10.28
N LEU A 113 18.07 2.17 -9.20
CA LEU A 113 18.92 2.08 -8.00
C LEU A 113 18.38 1.10 -6.94
N GLY A 114 17.25 0.43 -7.18
CA GLY A 114 16.63 -0.49 -6.21
C GLY A 114 16.07 0.20 -4.97
N ILE A 115 15.75 1.50 -5.07
CA ILE A 115 15.22 2.31 -3.97
C ILE A 115 13.69 2.20 -3.96
N GLN A 116 13.15 1.64 -2.87
CA GLN A 116 11.72 1.48 -2.66
C GLN A 116 11.20 2.64 -1.79
N ALA A 117 10.91 3.79 -2.41
CA ALA A 117 10.33 4.96 -1.76
C ALA A 117 9.03 5.39 -2.46
N ALA A 118 8.13 6.05 -1.71
CA ALA A 118 6.89 6.57 -2.25
C ALA A 118 7.16 7.76 -3.21
N CYS A 119 6.46 7.82 -4.35
CA CYS A 119 6.62 8.90 -5.34
C CYS A 119 6.40 10.31 -4.76
N SER A 120 5.66 10.44 -3.66
CA SER A 120 5.36 11.70 -2.97
C SER A 120 6.54 12.32 -2.20
N THR A 121 7.66 11.61 -2.07
CA THR A 121 8.88 12.11 -1.39
C THR A 121 9.95 12.53 -2.40
N ILE A 122 9.64 12.45 -3.70
CA ILE A 122 10.61 12.53 -4.79
C ILE A 122 10.47 13.83 -5.62
N GLU A 123 9.45 14.66 -5.33
CA GLU A 123 9.26 15.99 -5.96
C GLU A 123 10.02 17.11 -5.26
#